data_AF-A0A959C0E8-F1
#
_entry.id   AF-A0A959C0E8-F1
#
_cell.length_a   1.000
_cell.length_b   1.000
_cell.length_c   1.000
_cell.angle_alpha   90.00
_cell.angle_beta   90.00
_cell.angle_gamma   90.00
#
_symmetry.space_group_name_H-M   'P 1'
#
loop_
_entity.id
_entity.type
_entity.pdbx_description
1 polymer ?
#
loop_
_entity_poly.entity_id
_entity_poly.type
_entity_poly.pdbx_seq_one_letter_code
_entity_poly.pdbx_strand_id
1 'polypeptide(L)'
;MVYLYFTSRHRERMALVERNLDARIFSKESRLDNALKIGIVAIMSGIGVFMGFLLDTWGLPGVVAYFTTVLIFGGAGLVGFYYLAKRKEEEDKEV
;
A
#
# COMPACT_ATOMS: atom_id res chain seq x y z
N MET A 1 26.00 42.11 12.06
CA MET A 1 24.60 41.82 11.65
C MET A 1 24.45 41.34 10.20
N VAL A 2 25.35 41.66 9.26
CA VAL A 2 25.22 41.27 7.83
C VAL A 2 25.45 39.75 7.59
N TYR A 3 26.25 39.09 8.43
CA TYR A 3 26.61 37.67 8.26
C TYR A 3 25.45 36.69 8.49
N LEU A 4 24.52 37.03 9.40
CA LEU A 4 23.33 36.21 9.70
C LEU A 4 22.30 36.26 8.55
N TYR A 5 22.25 37.38 7.82
CA TYR A 5 21.29 37.57 6.74
C TYR A 5 21.63 36.74 5.50
N PHE A 6 22.93 36.55 5.21
CA PHE A 6 23.36 35.76 4.06
C PHE A 6 23.24 34.25 4.29
N THR A 7 23.46 33.77 5.52
CA THR A 7 23.31 32.34 5.85
C THR A 7 21.84 31.89 5.89
N SER A 8 20.89 32.78 6.23
CA SER A 8 19.45 32.46 6.28
C SER A 8 18.91 32.02 4.91
N ARG A 9 19.24 32.73 3.82
CA ARG A 9 18.79 32.42 2.45
C ARG A 9 19.31 31.08 1.92
N HIS A 10 20.52 30.68 2.31
CA HIS A 10 21.10 29.41 1.89
C HIS A 10 20.53 28.22 2.67
N ARG A 11 20.23 28.41 3.96
CA ARG A 11 19.52 27.40 4.76
C ARG A 11 18.08 27.19 4.28
N GLU A 12 17.38 28.24 3.88
CA GLU A 12 16.03 28.10 3.30
C GLU A 12 16.04 27.30 2.00
N ARG A 13 17.03 27.52 1.11
CA ARG A 13 17.16 26.74 -0.14
C ARG A 13 17.61 25.31 0.10
N MET A 14 18.47 25.04 1.08
CA MET A 14 18.83 23.66 1.47
C MET A 14 17.66 22.94 2.12
N ALA A 15 16.90 23.59 3.00
CA ALA A 15 15.69 23.02 3.59
C ALA A 15 14.61 22.70 2.54
N LEU A 16 14.51 23.51 1.47
CA LEU A 16 13.62 23.22 0.34
C LEU A 16 14.09 22.04 -0.53
N VAL A 17 15.41 21.80 -0.62
CA VAL A 17 16.00 20.64 -1.31
C VAL A 17 15.87 19.38 -0.48
N GLU A 18 16.15 19.42 0.83
CA GLU A 18 15.90 18.32 1.77
C GLU A 18 14.41 17.95 1.78
N ARG A 19 13.51 18.93 1.84
CA ARG A 19 12.06 18.66 1.71
C ARG A 19 11.64 18.15 0.34
N ASN A 20 12.35 18.48 -0.75
CA ASN A 20 12.08 17.93 -2.08
C ASN A 20 12.59 16.49 -2.25
N LEU A 21 13.73 16.16 -1.63
CA LEU A 21 14.28 14.80 -1.60
C LEU A 21 13.40 13.89 -0.73
N ASP A 22 13.03 14.37 0.45
CA ASP A 22 12.14 13.68 1.38
C ASP A 22 10.76 13.43 0.74
N ALA A 23 10.18 14.46 0.10
CA ALA A 23 8.94 14.29 -0.65
C ALA A 23 9.06 13.36 -1.87
N ARG A 24 10.24 13.20 -2.49
CA ARG A 24 10.47 12.24 -3.58
C ARG A 24 10.57 10.80 -3.08
N ILE A 25 11.18 10.59 -1.91
CA ILE A 25 11.24 9.28 -1.26
C ILE A 25 9.83 8.88 -0.85
N PHE A 26 9.11 9.78 -0.15
CA PHE A 26 7.73 9.57 0.30
C PHE A 26 6.72 9.43 -0.86
N SER A 27 6.86 10.21 -1.94
CA SER A 27 5.93 10.13 -3.08
C SER A 27 6.16 8.91 -3.98
N LYS A 28 7.40 8.43 -4.10
CA LYS A 28 7.71 7.21 -4.86
C LYS A 28 7.18 5.97 -4.15
N GLU A 29 7.25 5.95 -2.83
CA GLU A 29 6.72 4.89 -1.98
C GLU A 29 5.19 4.83 -2.05
N SER A 30 4.50 5.98 -1.96
CA SER A 30 3.03 6.04 -2.03
C SER A 30 2.42 5.48 -3.33
N ARG A 31 3.14 5.60 -4.45
CA ARG A 31 2.67 5.09 -5.75
C ARG A 31 2.88 3.58 -5.87
N LEU A 32 4.03 3.08 -5.40
CA LEU A 32 4.30 1.65 -5.37
C LEU A 32 3.35 0.93 -4.41
N ASP A 33 3.08 1.52 -3.24
CA ASP A 33 2.19 0.92 -2.25
C ASP A 33 0.73 0.88 -2.73
N ASN A 34 0.28 1.91 -3.45
CA ASN A 34 -1.04 1.90 -4.07
C ASN A 34 -1.15 0.86 -5.19
N ALA A 35 -0.12 0.73 -6.03
CA ALA A 35 -0.08 -0.30 -7.07
C ALA A 35 -0.06 -1.72 -6.46
N LEU A 36 0.69 -1.91 -5.37
CA LEU A 36 0.79 -3.18 -4.66
C LEU A 36 -0.53 -3.54 -3.95
N LYS A 37 -1.21 -2.55 -3.35
CA LYS A 37 -2.54 -2.71 -2.76
C LYS A 37 -3.55 -3.21 -3.78
N ILE A 38 -3.61 -2.58 -4.96
CA ILE A 38 -4.51 -2.98 -6.03
C ILE A 38 -4.12 -4.37 -6.56
N GLY A 39 -2.82 -4.65 -6.71
CA GLY A 39 -2.33 -5.94 -7.17
C GLY A 39 -2.71 -7.10 -6.25
N ILE A 40 -2.53 -6.95 -4.93
CA ILE A 40 -2.89 -7.99 -3.94
C ILE A 40 -4.40 -8.24 -3.95
N VAL A 41 -5.22 -7.18 -3.99
CA VAL A 41 -6.68 -7.31 -4.06
C VAL A 41 -7.10 -7.99 -5.37
N ALA A 42 -6.49 -7.67 -6.50
CA ALA A 42 -6.78 -8.29 -7.79
C ALA A 42 -6.44 -9.80 -7.79
N ILE A 43 -5.28 -10.18 -7.26
CA ILE A 43 -4.85 -11.59 -7.15
C ILE A 43 -5.80 -12.36 -6.22
N MET A 44 -6.08 -11.83 -5.04
CA MET A 44 -6.96 -12.47 -4.07
C MET A 44 -8.41 -12.59 -4.57
N SER A 45 -8.92 -11.58 -5.28
CA SER A 45 -10.23 -11.64 -5.92
C SER A 45 -10.27 -12.73 -6.99
N GLY A 46 -9.23 -12.85 -7.83
CA GLY A 46 -9.12 -13.92 -8.82
C GLY A 46 -9.11 -15.33 -8.20
N ILE A 47 -8.32 -15.51 -7.12
CA ILE A 47 -8.29 -16.77 -6.35
C ILE A 47 -9.66 -17.05 -5.71
N GLY A 48 -10.31 -16.02 -5.16
CA GLY A 48 -11.63 -16.14 -4.54
C GLY A 48 -12.73 -16.57 -5.51
N VAL A 49 -12.72 -16.04 -6.75
CA VAL A 49 -13.66 -16.47 -7.80
C VAL A 49 -13.39 -17.91 -8.21
N PHE A 50 -12.12 -18.28 -8.39
CA PHE A 50 -11.74 -19.66 -8.73
C PHE A 50 -12.17 -20.65 -7.64
N MET A 51 -11.98 -20.29 -6.36
CA MET A 51 -12.45 -21.10 -5.23
C MET A 51 -13.99 -21.17 -5.18
N GLY A 52 -14.67 -20.07 -5.51
CA GLY A 52 -16.13 -20.00 -5.59
C GLY A 52 -16.71 -20.96 -6.63
N PHE A 53 -16.05 -21.09 -7.79
CA PHE A 53 -16.43 -22.06 -8.83
C PHE A 53 -16.31 -23.52 -8.35
N LEU A 54 -15.27 -23.81 -7.56
CA LEU A 54 -15.09 -25.12 -6.94
C LEU A 54 -16.18 -25.45 -5.90
N LEU A 55 -16.65 -24.43 -5.16
CA LEU A 55 -17.74 -24.58 -4.20
C LEU A 55 -19.12 -24.71 -4.86
N ASP A 56 -19.34 -24.03 -5.99
CA ASP A 56 -20.56 -24.13 -6.79
C ASP A 56 -20.75 -25.58 -7.29
N THR A 57 -19.66 -26.25 -7.64
CA THR A 57 -19.68 -27.67 -8.04
C THR A 57 -19.99 -28.64 -6.90
N TRP A 58 -19.92 -28.20 -5.64
CA TRP A 58 -20.26 -29.01 -4.45
C TRP A 58 -21.72 -28.86 -4.01
N GLY A 59 -22.56 -28.16 -4.80
CA GLY A 59 -23.99 -28.04 -4.55
C GLY A 59 -24.42 -26.85 -3.69
N LEU A 60 -23.50 -25.90 -3.45
CA LEU A 60 -23.85 -24.59 -2.89
C LEU A 60 -24.52 -23.73 -3.95
N PRO A 61 -25.47 -22.84 -3.58
CA PRO A 61 -26.02 -21.88 -4.53
C PRO A 61 -24.89 -20.97 -5.03
N GLY A 62 -24.61 -20.98 -6.34
CA GLY A 62 -23.49 -20.25 -6.94
C GLY A 62 -23.42 -18.79 -6.48
N VAL A 63 -24.55 -18.08 -6.41
CA VAL A 63 -24.60 -16.69 -5.94
C VAL A 63 -23.96 -16.51 -4.56
N VAL A 64 -24.25 -17.41 -3.62
CA VAL A 64 -23.72 -17.34 -2.25
C VAL A 64 -22.26 -17.77 -2.24
N ALA A 65 -21.89 -18.80 -3.00
CA ALA A 65 -20.53 -19.29 -3.08
C ALA A 65 -19.57 -18.21 -3.61
N TYR A 66 -19.87 -17.59 -4.76
CA TYR A 66 -19.03 -16.54 -5.32
C TYR A 66 -18.98 -15.29 -4.43
N PHE A 67 -20.11 -14.87 -3.87
CA PHE A 67 -20.16 -13.67 -3.05
C PHE A 67 -19.36 -13.83 -1.75
N THR A 68 -19.47 -15.00 -1.11
CA THR A 68 -18.75 -15.28 0.15
C THR A 68 -17.25 -15.47 -0.08
N THR A 69 -16.83 -16.23 -1.10
CA THR A 69 -15.39 -16.44 -1.35
C THR A 69 -14.70 -15.15 -1.78
N VAL A 70 -15.27 -14.35 -2.67
CA VAL A 70 -14.67 -13.07 -3.08
C VAL A 70 -14.54 -12.11 -1.90
N LEU A 71 -15.54 -12.04 -1.02
CA LEU A 71 -15.52 -11.15 0.15
C LEU A 71 -14.50 -11.61 1.20
N ILE A 72 -14.40 -12.92 1.45
CA ILE A 72 -13.42 -13.50 2.38
C ILE A 72 -11.99 -13.32 1.84
N PHE A 73 -11.72 -13.74 0.60
CA PHE A 73 -10.38 -13.65 0.02
C PHE A 73 -9.97 -12.19 -0.23
N GLY A 74 -10.88 -11.36 -0.73
CA GLY A 74 -10.65 -9.93 -0.89
C GLY A 74 -10.36 -9.24 0.45
N GLY A 75 -11.12 -9.58 1.50
CA GLY A 75 -10.90 -9.08 2.85
C GLY A 75 -9.56 -9.55 3.43
N ALA A 76 -9.22 -10.83 3.29
CA ALA A 76 -7.94 -11.39 3.73
C ALA A 76 -6.74 -10.73 3.02
N GLY A 77 -6.88 -10.42 1.73
CA GLY A 77 -5.89 -9.66 0.96
C GLY A 77 -5.63 -8.26 1.52
N LEU A 78 -6.68 -7.54 1.92
CA LEU A 78 -6.55 -6.22 2.55
C LEU A 78 -5.90 -6.29 3.93
N VAL A 79 -6.28 -7.27 4.76
CA VAL A 79 -5.67 -7.46 6.09
C VAL A 79 -4.18 -7.83 5.94
N GLY A 80 -3.85 -8.71 4.99
CA GLY A 80 -2.47 -9.06 4.67
C GLY A 80 -1.65 -7.84 4.22
N PHE A 81 -2.21 -7.01 3.33
CA PHE A 81 -1.57 -5.75 2.92
C PHE A 81 -1.33 -4.80 4.10
N TYR A 82 -2.30 -4.65 5.00
CA TYR A 82 -2.15 -3.81 6.20
C TYR A 82 -1.00 -4.29 7.09
N TYR A 83 -0.87 -5.62 7.29
CA TYR A 83 0.21 -6.18 8.09
C TYR A 83 1.58 -6.00 7.42
N LEU A 84 1.68 -6.18 6.10
CA LEU A 84 2.91 -5.94 5.35
C LEU A 84 3.31 -4.45 5.36
N ALA A 85 2.34 -3.55 5.15
CA ALA A 85 2.57 -2.11 5.19
C ALA A 85 3.05 -1.66 6.58
N LYS A 86 2.46 -2.19 7.65
CA LYS A 86 2.87 -1.90 9.03
C LYS A 86 4.32 -2.36 9.30
N ARG A 87 4.71 -3.53 8.80
CA ARG A 87 6.09 -4.03 8.96
C ARG A 87 7.13 -3.17 8.24
N LYS A 88 6.80 -2.67 7.05
CA LYS A 88 7.68 -1.72 6.34
C LYS A 88 7.88 -0.42 7.12
N GLU A 89 6.82 0.08 7.75
CA GLU A 89 6.88 1.31 8.55
C GLU A 89 7.73 1.14 9.83
N GLU A 90 7.82 -0.08 10.36
CA GLU A 90 8.70 -0.41 11.49
C GLU A 90 10.17 -0.51 11.06
N GLU A 91 10.45 -1.08 9.87
CA GLU A 91 11.81 -1.21 9.32
C GLU A 91 12.42 0.16 8.95
N ASP A 92 11.60 1.11 8.47
CA ASP A 92 12.03 2.47 8.13
C ASP A 92 12.31 3.36 9.36
N LYS A 93 11.90 2.92 10.57
CA LYS A 93 12.19 3.61 11.85
C LYS A 93 13.49 3.16 12.51
N GLU A 94 14.10 2.07 12.07
CA GLU A 94 15.33 1.51 12.65
C GLU A 94 16.60 1.85 11.85
N VAL A 95 16.49 2.60 10.75
CA VAL A 95 17.62 3.02 9.88
C VAL A 95 17.98 4.49 10.08
#